data_AF-A0A939QKK2-F1
#
_entry.id   AF-A0A939QKK2-F1
#
_cell.length_a   1.000
_cell.length_b   1.000
_cell.length_c   1.000
_cell.angle_alpha   90.00
_cell.angle_beta   90.00
_cell.angle_gamma   90.00
#
_symmetry.space_group_name_H-M   'P 1'
#
loop_
_entity.id
_entity.type
_entity.pdbx_description
1 polymer ?
#
loop_
_entity_poly.entity_id
_entity_poly.type
_entity_poly.pdbx_seq_one_letter_code
_entity_poly.pdbx_strand_id
1 'polypeptide(L)'
;MLVSIRSSPVSTPPVQGATLLSLVDGREYDEIVADPAWSRLVSSPESQEAWVVSMPASFTSAIADASEGELRSIAEPWSKTEEFWGAASADDLMPMLLGLRELALSVRDTGAQLYCWISL
;
A
#
# COMPACT_ATOMS: atom_id res chain seq x y z
N MET A 1 -13.87 -4.44 0.33
CA MET A 1 -13.70 -3.70 1.59
C MET A 1 -12.82 -2.49 1.28
N LEU A 2 -13.31 -1.26 1.50
CA LEU A 2 -12.55 -0.03 1.26
C LEU A 2 -11.77 0.29 2.53
N VAL A 3 -10.45 0.35 2.45
CA VAL A 3 -9.59 0.80 3.56
C VAL A 3 -9.40 2.31 3.42
N SER A 4 -9.76 3.05 4.47
CA SER A 4 -9.57 4.50 4.56
C SER A 4 -8.26 4.78 5.28
N ILE A 5 -7.28 5.38 4.59
CA ILE A 5 -6.02 5.83 5.19
C ILE A 5 -6.07 7.36 5.20
N ARG A 6 -6.23 7.95 6.39
CA ARG A 6 -6.07 9.41 6.56
C ARG A 6 -4.61 9.76 6.29
N SER A 7 -4.36 10.43 5.17
CA SER A 7 -3.01 10.80 4.76
C SER A 7 -2.66 12.18 5.29
N SER A 8 -1.47 12.34 5.86
CA SER A 8 -0.87 13.66 6.07
C SER A 8 -0.53 14.26 4.70
N PRO A 9 -0.49 15.60 4.52
CA PRO A 9 -0.30 16.25 3.21
C PRO A 9 1.04 15.97 2.51
N VAL A 10 1.90 15.13 3.09
CA VAL A 10 3.30 14.95 2.69
C VAL A 10 3.57 13.56 2.08
N SER A 11 2.70 12.56 2.27
CA SER A 11 2.79 11.28 1.55
C SER A 11 1.41 10.67 1.31
N THR A 12 1.18 10.16 0.11
CA THR A 12 -0.09 9.57 -0.30
C THR A 12 -0.04 8.04 -0.16
N PRO A 13 -1.17 7.35 0.07
CA PRO A 13 -1.18 5.90 0.19
C PRO A 13 -0.56 5.13 -0.99
N PRO A 14 -0.68 5.56 -2.26
CA PRO A 14 0.03 4.93 -3.37
C PRO A 14 1.56 5.05 -3.28
N VAL A 15 2.08 6.15 -2.74
CA VAL A 15 3.52 6.32 -2.52
C VAL A 15 3.99 5.37 -1.41
N GLN A 16 3.26 5.34 -0.29
CA GLN A 16 3.52 4.40 0.81
C GLN A 16 3.44 2.93 0.36
N GLY A 17 2.48 2.60 -0.50
CA GLY A 17 2.35 1.26 -1.07
C GLY A 17 3.51 0.89 -2.00
N ALA A 18 4.05 1.85 -2.76
CA ALA A 18 5.16 1.60 -3.68
C ALA A 18 6.47 1.39 -2.91
N THR A 19 6.73 2.18 -1.87
CA THR A 19 7.89 1.97 -1.00
C THR A 19 7.79 0.66 -0.23
N LEU A 20 6.60 0.29 0.23
CA LEU A 20 6.37 -1.02 0.83
C LEU A 20 6.68 -2.15 -0.16
N LEU A 21 6.16 -2.07 -1.38
CA LEU A 21 6.37 -3.09 -2.40
C LEU A 21 7.83 -3.20 -2.83
N SER A 22 8.54 -2.08 -2.92
CA SER A 22 9.98 -2.05 -3.16
C SER A 22 10.73 -2.86 -2.11
N LEU A 23 10.36 -2.72 -0.83
CA LEU A 23 10.96 -3.48 0.26
C LEU A 23 10.57 -4.97 0.27
N VAL A 24 9.34 -5.30 -0.15
CA VAL A 24 8.86 -6.69 -0.22
C VAL A 24 9.49 -7.46 -1.37
N ASP A 25 9.51 -6.88 -2.57
CA ASP A 25 9.97 -7.56 -3.79
C ASP A 25 11.45 -7.30 -4.11
N GLY A 26 12.08 -6.32 -3.46
CA GLY A 26 13.42 -5.84 -3.79
C GLY A 26 13.50 -5.07 -5.11
N ARG A 27 12.35 -4.65 -5.67
CA ARG A 27 12.29 -3.86 -6.91
C ARG A 27 12.57 -2.39 -6.65
N GLU A 28 13.14 -1.70 -7.64
CA GLU A 28 13.34 -0.25 -7.55
C GLU A 28 12.00 0.49 -7.56
N TYR A 29 11.90 1.55 -6.76
CA TYR A 29 10.68 2.35 -6.66
C TYR A 29 10.24 2.89 -8.02
N ASP A 30 11.18 3.41 -8.81
CA ASP A 30 10.93 4.00 -10.12
C ASP A 30 10.33 3.00 -11.11
N GLU A 31 10.70 1.71 -11.01
CA GLU A 31 10.12 0.65 -11.83
C GLU A 31 8.67 0.35 -11.42
N ILE A 32 8.36 0.40 -10.13
CA ILE A 32 7.01 0.15 -9.60
C ILE A 32 6.05 1.25 -10.05
N VAL A 33 6.44 2.53 -9.90
CA VAL A 33 5.56 3.66 -10.24
C VAL A 33 5.46 3.92 -11.73
N ALA A 34 6.41 3.42 -12.53
CA ALA A 34 6.34 3.46 -13.98
C ALA A 34 5.35 2.43 -14.57
N ASP A 35 4.94 1.41 -13.81
CA ASP A 35 3.93 0.45 -14.25
C ASP A 35 2.57 1.16 -14.47
N PRO A 36 2.00 1.15 -15.69
CA PRO A 36 0.70 1.76 -15.96
C PRO A 36 -0.46 1.19 -15.14
N ALA A 37 -0.31 -0.01 -14.58
CA ALA A 37 -1.29 -0.60 -13.67
C ALA A 37 -1.20 0.02 -12.25
N TRP A 38 -0.05 0.60 -11.88
CA TRP A 38 0.17 1.17 -10.56
C TRP A 38 -0.72 2.38 -10.33
N SER A 39 -1.51 2.36 -9.25
CA SER A 39 -2.33 3.50 -8.80
C SER A 39 -3.28 4.08 -9.87
N ARG A 40 -3.75 3.25 -10.81
CA ARG A 40 -4.66 3.71 -11.86
C ARG A 40 -5.96 4.27 -11.27
N LEU A 41 -6.29 5.52 -11.61
CA LEU A 41 -7.53 6.18 -11.21
C LEU A 41 -8.76 5.42 -11.71
N VAL A 42 -9.72 5.14 -10.82
CA VAL A 42 -10.98 4.46 -11.15
C VAL A 42 -12.22 5.27 -10.78
N SER A 43 -12.09 6.30 -9.94
CA SER A 43 -13.18 7.25 -9.66
C SER A 43 -13.28 8.34 -10.73
N SER A 44 -14.37 9.11 -10.70
CA SER A 44 -14.50 10.31 -11.55
C SER A 44 -13.34 11.28 -11.28
N PRO A 45 -12.68 11.82 -12.32
CA PRO A 45 -11.63 12.83 -12.16
C PRO A 45 -12.16 14.18 -11.64
N GLU A 46 -13.49 14.38 -11.63
CA GLU A 46 -14.13 15.58 -11.11
C GLU A 46 -14.31 15.55 -9.58
N SER A 47 -14.04 14.41 -8.94
CA SER A 47 -14.14 14.27 -7.48
C SER A 47 -12.92 14.91 -6.81
N GLN A 48 -13.12 16.09 -6.23
CA GLN A 48 -12.03 16.93 -5.73
C GLN A 48 -11.57 16.57 -4.31
N GLU A 49 -12.46 16.03 -3.48
CA GLU A 49 -12.19 15.77 -2.05
C GLU A 49 -11.86 14.30 -1.76
N ALA A 50 -12.14 13.41 -2.72
CA ALA A 50 -11.90 11.99 -2.57
C ALA A 50 -11.75 11.29 -3.93
N TRP A 51 -10.83 10.34 -4.04
CA TRP A 51 -10.67 9.53 -5.24
C TRP A 51 -10.31 8.09 -4.91
N VAL A 52 -10.48 7.21 -5.89
CA VAL A 52 -10.19 5.78 -5.76
C VAL A 52 -9.21 5.39 -6.85
N VAL A 53 -8.14 4.70 -6.46
CA VAL A 53 -7.17 4.10 -7.38
C VAL A 53 -7.18 2.58 -7.24
N SER A 54 -6.95 1.85 -8.33
CA SER A 54 -6.73 0.40 -8.27
C SER A 54 -5.28 0.09 -7.90
N MET A 55 -5.09 -0.97 -7.11
CA MET A 55 -3.77 -1.55 -6.86
C MET A 55 -3.56 -2.74 -7.81
N PRO A 56 -2.36 -2.92 -8.38
CA PRO A 56 -2.06 -4.06 -9.24
C PRO A 56 -2.23 -5.41 -8.53
N ALA A 57 -2.50 -6.45 -9.31
CA ALA A 57 -2.52 -7.81 -8.79
C ALA A 57 -1.16 -8.23 -8.20
N SER A 58 -0.05 -7.74 -8.77
CA SER A 58 1.30 -7.98 -8.24
C SER A 58 1.49 -7.47 -6.82
N PHE A 59 0.96 -6.28 -6.51
CA PHE A 59 0.95 -5.76 -5.13
C PHE A 59 0.15 -6.66 -4.19
N THR A 60 -1.06 -7.03 -4.60
CA THR A 60 -1.91 -7.94 -3.81
C THR A 60 -1.20 -9.26 -3.52
N SER A 61 -0.59 -9.88 -4.54
CA SER A 61 0.14 -11.14 -4.37
C SER A 61 1.35 -11.00 -3.45
N ALA A 62 2.18 -9.99 -3.65
CA ALA A 62 3.38 -9.76 -2.83
C ALA A 62 3.01 -9.63 -1.34
N ILE A 63 1.98 -8.86 -1.01
CA ILE A 63 1.53 -8.68 0.37
C ILE A 63 0.86 -9.95 0.94
N ALA A 64 0.10 -10.69 0.12
CA ALA A 64 -0.52 -11.94 0.54
C ALA A 64 0.50 -13.05 0.80
N ASP A 65 1.59 -13.08 0.05
CA ASP A 65 2.64 -14.11 0.13
C ASP A 65 3.67 -13.83 1.23
N ALA A 66 3.88 -12.56 1.61
CA ALA A 66 4.75 -12.20 2.71
C ALA A 66 4.31 -12.87 4.02
N SER A 67 5.23 -13.55 4.69
CA SER A 67 5.05 -14.06 6.05
C SER A 67 5.06 -12.93 7.07
N GLU A 68 4.52 -13.19 8.27
CA GLU A 68 4.61 -12.24 9.38
C GLU A 68 6.07 -11.90 9.75
N GLY A 69 6.98 -12.88 9.62
CA GLY A 69 8.41 -12.66 9.87
C GLY A 69 9.03 -11.68 8.87
N GLU A 70 8.70 -11.85 7.58
CA GLU A 70 9.14 -10.94 6.52
C GLU A 70 8.55 -9.54 6.71
N LEU A 71 7.23 -9.44 6.97
CA LEU A 71 6.59 -8.16 7.25
C LEU A 71 7.22 -7.43 8.44
N ARG A 72 7.57 -8.17 9.50
CA ARG A 72 8.30 -7.62 10.66
C ARG A 72 9.69 -7.11 10.29
N SER A 73 10.41 -7.84 9.43
CA SER A 73 11.72 -7.40 8.95
C SER A 73 11.65 -6.16 8.06
N ILE A 74 10.52 -5.97 7.36
CA ILE A 74 10.25 -4.84 6.46
C ILE A 74 9.70 -3.62 7.21
N ALA A 75 8.95 -3.82 8.30
CA ALA A 75 8.35 -2.73 9.07
C ALA A 75 9.40 -1.72 9.58
N GLU A 76 10.57 -2.21 10.01
CA GLU A 76 11.66 -1.36 10.49
C GLU A 76 12.24 -0.44 9.40
N PRO A 77 12.74 -0.94 8.24
CA PRO A 77 13.20 -0.06 7.18
C PRO A 77 12.08 0.81 6.62
N TRP A 78 10.85 0.29 6.51
CA TRP A 78 9.71 1.06 6.01
C TRP A 78 9.35 2.23 6.93
N SER A 79 9.36 2.05 8.26
CA SER A 79 9.07 3.14 9.21
C SER A 79 10.04 4.32 9.11
N LYS A 80 11.24 4.08 8.57
CA LYS A 80 12.32 5.07 8.42
C LYS A 80 12.31 5.78 7.08
N THR A 81 11.42 5.39 6.16
CA THR A 81 11.32 6.07 4.87
C THR A 81 10.67 7.44 5.03
N GLU A 82 10.91 8.33 4.06
CA GLU A 82 10.48 9.72 4.13
C GLU A 82 8.95 9.86 4.21
N GLU A 83 8.19 8.84 3.82
CA GLU A 83 6.73 8.82 3.86
C GLU A 83 6.14 9.00 5.26
N PHE A 84 6.90 8.62 6.29
CA PHE A 84 6.43 8.69 7.68
C PHE A 84 7.00 9.88 8.44
N TRP A 85 8.03 10.56 7.94
CA TRP A 85 8.68 11.69 8.63
C TRP A 85 9.07 11.40 10.09
N GLY A 86 9.43 10.15 10.39
CA GLY A 86 9.73 9.68 11.76
C GLY A 86 8.51 9.60 12.69
N ALA A 87 7.29 9.74 12.17
CA ALA A 87 6.05 9.72 12.95
C ALA A 87 5.50 8.32 13.23
N ALA A 88 6.08 7.28 12.61
CA ALA A 88 5.68 5.89 12.81
C ALA A 88 6.90 5.05 13.20
N SER A 89 6.73 4.13 14.15
CA SER A 89 7.68 3.05 14.43
C SER A 89 7.26 1.75 13.74
N ALA A 90 8.17 0.78 13.66
CA ALA A 90 7.84 -0.56 13.16
C ALA A 90 6.65 -1.17 13.91
N ASP A 91 6.62 -1.03 15.24
CA ASP A 91 5.56 -1.57 16.09
C ASP A 91 4.20 -0.91 15.80
N ASP A 92 4.17 0.38 15.45
CA ASP A 92 2.95 1.08 15.04
C ASP A 92 2.41 0.59 13.70
N LEU A 93 3.32 0.20 12.78
CA LEU A 93 2.98 -0.21 11.41
C LEU A 93 2.57 -1.68 11.31
N MET A 94 3.04 -2.54 12.22
CA MET A 94 2.78 -3.97 12.17
C MET A 94 1.29 -4.35 12.16
N PRO A 95 0.41 -3.79 13.01
CA PRO A 95 -1.02 -4.10 12.95
C PRO A 95 -1.65 -3.76 11.59
N MET A 96 -1.23 -2.66 10.97
CA MET A 96 -1.71 -2.26 9.66
C MET A 96 -1.21 -3.21 8.56
N LEU A 97 0.06 -3.60 8.59
CA LEU A 97 0.64 -4.58 7.65
C LEU A 97 -0.06 -5.94 7.73
N LEU A 98 -0.37 -6.41 8.95
CA LEU A 98 -1.12 -7.65 9.15
C LEU A 98 -2.55 -7.55 8.60
N GLY A 99 -3.26 -6.45 8.87
CA GLY A 99 -4.59 -6.23 8.32
C GLY A 99 -4.58 -6.11 6.78
N LEU A 100 -3.55 -5.49 6.21
CA LEU A 100 -3.38 -5.41 4.76
C LEU A 100 -3.12 -6.80 4.14
N ARG A 101 -2.30 -7.64 4.79
CA ARG A 101 -2.08 -9.03 4.38
C ARG A 101 -3.36 -9.86 4.44
N GLU A 102 -4.12 -9.76 5.52
CA GLU A 102 -5.41 -10.45 5.63
C GLU A 102 -6.38 -10.04 4.53
N LEU A 103 -6.46 -8.74 4.24
CA LEU A 103 -7.26 -8.22 3.14
C LEU A 103 -6.75 -8.74 1.78
N ALA A 104 -5.45 -8.77 1.55
CA ALA A 104 -4.86 -9.28 0.31
C ALA A 104 -5.15 -10.78 0.10
N LEU A 105 -5.08 -11.58 1.17
CA LEU A 105 -5.47 -12.99 1.17
C LEU A 105 -6.94 -13.17 0.80
N SER A 106 -7.83 -12.40 1.43
CA SER A 106 -9.27 -12.45 1.12
C SER A 106 -9.58 -12.06 -0.33
N VAL A 107 -8.89 -11.05 -0.86
CA VAL A 107 -9.03 -10.64 -2.27
C VAL A 107 -8.60 -11.76 -3.21
N ARG A 108 -7.48 -12.45 -2.91
CA ARG A 108 -7.01 -13.58 -3.70
C ARG A 108 -8.01 -14.74 -3.70
N ASP A 109 -8.58 -15.08 -2.55
CA ASP A 109 -9.53 -16.20 -2.42
C ASP A 109 -10.86 -15.93 -3.13
N THR A 110 -11.26 -14.66 -3.23
CA THR A 110 -12.54 -14.24 -3.83
C THR A 110 -12.42 -13.83 -5.29
N GLY A 111 -11.21 -13.67 -5.82
CA GLY A 111 -10.97 -13.11 -7.16
C GLY A 111 -11.35 -11.63 -7.28
N ALA A 112 -11.43 -10.91 -6.16
CA ALA A 112 -11.70 -9.48 -6.12
C ALA A 112 -10.45 -8.66 -6.53
N GLN A 113 -10.52 -7.33 -6.42
CA GLN A 113 -9.37 -6.44 -6.62
C GLN A 113 -9.22 -5.46 -5.44
N LEU A 114 -7.97 -5.12 -5.10
CA LEU A 114 -7.66 -4.08 -4.13
C LEU A 114 -7.79 -2.68 -4.74
N TYR A 115 -8.39 -1.80 -3.97
CA TYR A 115 -8.53 -0.39 -4.29
C TYR A 115 -8.11 0.43 -3.08
N CYS A 116 -7.45 1.55 -3.34
CA CYS A 116 -7.14 2.53 -2.31
C CYS A 116 -8.09 3.72 -2.45
N TRP A 117 -8.80 4.03 -1.37
CA TRP A 117 -9.61 5.23 -1.27
C TRP A 117 -8.81 6.31 -0.56
N ILE A 118 -8.71 7.47 -1.20
CA ILE A 118 -7.92 8.60 -0.74
C ILE A 118 -8.88 9.77 -0.56
N SER A 119 -8.82 10.43 0.59
CA SER A 119 -9.64 11.58 0.95
C SER A 119 -8.83 12.59 1.75
N LEU A 120 -9.08 13.88 1.54
CA LEU A 120 -8.39 15.00 2.20
C LEU A 120 -9.07 15.44 3.50
#